data_AF-A0AAC9KC40-F1
#
_entry.id   AF-A0AAC9KC40-F1
#
_cell.length_a   1.000
_cell.length_b   1.000
_cell.length_c   1.000
_cell.angle_alpha   90.00
_cell.angle_beta   90.00
_cell.angle_gamma   90.00
#
_symmetry.space_group_name_H-M   'P 1'
#
loop_
_entity.id
_entity.type
_entity.pdbx_description
1 polymer ?
#
loop_
_entity_poly.entity_id
_entity_poly.type
_entity_poly.pdbx_seq_one_letter_code
_entity_poly.pdbx_strand_id
1 'polypeptide(L)'
;MLLKDYDMNDSVSDDQQGTLPPPSRFEVAQDHPALAGHFPGRPLLPGVLLLDHALRSLKMDQAPVHIVSARFSMPVLPGDRVDISTKPATNGESAIILSTGSRVSLKARVRAMHPPTPQEGIGHV
;
A
#
# COMPACT_ATOMS: atom_id res chain seq x y z
N MET A 1 -27.66 2.26 47.27
CA MET A 1 -28.92 2.85 46.82
C MET A 1 -28.70 4.34 46.62
N LEU A 2 -28.38 4.76 45.41
CA LEU A 2 -29.12 5.80 44.66
C LEU A 2 -28.50 5.84 43.27
N LEU A 3 -29.28 5.39 42.29
CA LEU A 3 -29.05 5.66 40.89
C LEU A 3 -29.14 7.17 40.65
N LYS A 4 -28.32 7.66 39.73
CA LYS A 4 -28.77 8.70 38.82
C LYS A 4 -28.55 8.19 37.40
N ASP A 5 -29.68 8.02 36.75
CA ASP A 5 -29.86 7.77 35.34
C ASP A 5 -29.17 8.87 34.55
N TYR A 6 -28.33 8.47 33.58
CA TYR A 6 -28.04 9.31 32.42
C TYR A 6 -28.53 8.52 31.22
N ASP A 7 -29.72 8.93 30.78
CA ASP A 7 -30.40 8.52 29.57
C ASP A 7 -29.49 8.67 28.35
N MET A 8 -29.39 7.57 27.60
CA MET A 8 -29.63 7.46 26.17
C MET A 8 -29.13 8.58 25.24
N ASN A 9 -28.37 8.09 24.26
CA ASN A 9 -28.24 8.62 22.90
C ASN A 9 -27.07 9.58 22.62
N ASP A 10 -25.99 9.01 22.11
CA ASP A 10 -25.73 9.24 20.69
C ASP A 10 -25.27 7.92 20.06
N SER A 11 -26.17 7.35 19.26
CA SER A 11 -25.78 6.39 18.25
C SER A 11 -24.86 7.13 17.30
N VAL A 12 -23.54 7.00 17.46
CA VAL A 12 -22.60 7.43 16.43
C VAL A 12 -22.77 6.44 15.30
N SER A 13 -23.64 6.85 14.37
CA SER A 13 -23.85 6.23 13.08
C SER A 13 -22.50 5.89 12.46
N ASP A 14 -22.46 4.69 11.91
CA ASP A 14 -21.41 4.12 11.06
C ASP A 14 -21.28 4.95 9.78
N ASP A 15 -20.73 6.15 9.92
CA ASP A 15 -20.32 7.03 8.82
C ASP A 15 -18.84 6.76 8.52
N GLN A 16 -18.53 5.51 8.13
CA GLN A 16 -17.29 5.15 7.45
C GLN A 16 -17.32 5.65 5.99
N GLN A 17 -17.72 6.90 5.74
CA GLN A 17 -17.45 7.56 4.44
C GLN A 17 -15.96 7.89 4.38
N GLY A 18 -15.19 6.94 3.85
CA GLY A 18 -14.17 7.17 2.82
C GLY A 18 -13.21 8.36 3.02
N THR A 19 -12.71 8.61 4.23
CA THR A 19 -11.56 9.49 4.39
C THR A 19 -10.36 8.72 3.83
N LEU A 20 -10.02 8.99 2.57
CA LEU A 20 -8.77 8.52 1.99
C LEU A 20 -7.66 8.94 2.95
N PRO A 21 -6.80 8.01 3.42
CA PRO A 21 -5.63 8.40 4.18
C PRO A 21 -4.87 9.47 3.37
N PRO A 22 -4.23 10.45 4.03
CA PRO A 22 -3.47 11.48 3.32
C PRO A 22 -2.57 10.81 2.30
N PRO A 23 -2.49 11.33 1.06
CA PRO A 23 -1.78 10.67 -0.02
C PRO A 23 -0.36 10.38 0.44
N SER A 24 -0.03 9.09 0.49
CA SER A 24 1.31 8.66 0.86
C SER A 24 2.25 9.05 -0.27
N ARG A 25 3.44 9.57 0.03
CA ARG A 25 4.39 10.02 -1.00
C ARG A 25 5.83 9.80 -0.56
N PHE A 26 6.72 9.69 -1.54
CA PHE A 26 8.17 9.67 -1.30
C PHE A 26 8.91 10.45 -2.38
N GLU A 27 10.15 10.82 -2.08
CA GLU A 27 11.07 11.44 -3.03
C GLU A 27 12.23 10.50 -3.31
N VAL A 28 12.61 10.39 -4.58
CA VAL A 28 13.81 9.67 -4.98
C VAL A 28 14.99 10.61 -4.83
N ALA A 29 15.82 10.41 -3.81
CA ALA A 29 17.02 11.20 -3.62
C ALA A 29 17.92 11.13 -4.87
N GLN A 30 18.58 12.24 -5.23
CA GLN A 30 19.43 12.29 -6.42
C GLN A 30 20.60 11.31 -6.35
N ASP A 31 21.08 11.05 -5.14
CA ASP A 31 22.18 10.16 -4.77
C ASP A 31 21.68 8.81 -4.24
N HIS A 32 20.41 8.46 -4.49
CA HIS A 32 19.84 7.21 -4.01
C HIS A 32 20.72 6.02 -4.45
N PRO A 33 21.15 5.13 -3.52
CA PRO A 33 22.19 4.14 -3.78
C PRO A 33 21.83 3.15 -4.90
N ALA A 34 20.54 2.85 -5.05
CA ALA A 34 20.05 1.98 -6.13
C ALA A 34 20.13 2.60 -7.54
N LEU A 35 20.44 3.88 -7.68
CA LEU A 35 20.67 4.52 -8.98
C LEU A 35 22.07 4.23 -9.52
N ALA A 36 23.04 3.93 -8.64
CA ALA A 36 24.39 3.56 -9.05
C ALA A 36 24.34 2.24 -9.83
N GLY A 37 24.72 2.30 -11.12
CA GLY A 37 24.65 1.14 -12.01
C GLY A 37 23.27 0.84 -12.59
N HIS A 38 22.23 1.65 -12.29
CA HIS A 38 20.87 1.42 -12.77
C HIS A 38 20.26 2.71 -13.37
N PHE A 39 20.62 3.12 -14.59
CA PHE A 39 21.64 2.58 -15.49
C PHE A 39 22.75 3.62 -15.70
N PRO A 40 24.01 3.22 -15.96
CA PRO A 40 25.08 4.18 -16.21
C PRO A 40 24.71 5.21 -17.30
N GLY A 41 24.85 6.50 -16.96
CA GLY A 41 24.48 7.62 -17.84
C GLY A 41 22.98 7.89 -18.00
N ARG A 42 22.10 7.00 -17.53
CA ARG A 42 20.63 7.12 -17.56
C ARG A 42 20.00 6.51 -16.30
N PRO A 43 20.23 7.12 -15.12
CA PRO A 43 19.74 6.57 -13.86
C PRO A 43 18.22 6.59 -13.79
N LEU A 44 17.64 5.51 -13.29
CA LEU A 44 16.22 5.40 -12.95
C LEU A 44 16.04 4.43 -11.79
N LEU A 45 15.01 4.65 -10.98
CA LEU A 45 14.74 3.82 -9.82
C LEU A 45 14.24 2.42 -10.27
N PRO A 46 14.82 1.31 -9.75
CA PRO A 46 14.33 -0.04 -10.05
C PRO A 46 12.86 -0.23 -9.70
N GLY A 47 12.12 -0.92 -10.56
CA GLY A 47 10.68 -1.16 -10.35
C GLY A 47 10.34 -1.88 -9.04
N VAL A 48 11.23 -2.74 -8.55
CA VAL A 48 11.03 -3.44 -7.27
C VAL A 48 11.01 -2.48 -6.07
N LEU A 49 11.80 -1.39 -6.13
CA LEU A 49 11.82 -0.39 -5.07
C LEU A 49 10.57 0.49 -5.09
N LEU A 50 10.00 0.73 -6.27
CA LEU A 50 8.69 1.40 -6.37
C LEU A 50 7.61 0.59 -5.65
N LEU A 51 7.59 -0.73 -5.88
CA LEU A 51 6.61 -1.60 -5.22
C LEU A 51 6.84 -1.67 -3.71
N ASP A 52 8.09 -1.84 -3.29
CA ASP A 52 8.47 -1.87 -1.88
C ASP A 52 8.08 -0.57 -1.15
N HIS A 53 8.39 0.61 -1.70
CA HIS A 53 7.94 1.89 -1.14
C HIS A 53 6.41 1.94 -1.01
N ALA A 54 5.68 1.50 -2.04
CA ALA A 54 4.22 1.49 -1.99
C ALA A 54 3.69 0.58 -0.88
N LEU A 55 4.22 -0.63 -0.74
CA LEU A 55 3.78 -1.58 0.28
C LEU A 55 4.07 -1.06 1.69
N ARG A 56 5.27 -0.54 1.96
CA ARG A 56 5.63 0.01 3.27
C ARG A 56 4.81 1.25 3.62
N SER A 57 4.64 2.18 2.69
CA SER A 57 3.86 3.40 2.92
C SER A 57 2.39 3.10 3.22
N LEU A 58 1.85 2.04 2.61
CA LEU A 58 0.49 1.56 2.84
C LEU A 58 0.39 0.56 4.00
N LYS A 59 1.50 0.26 4.70
CA LYS A 59 1.60 -0.74 5.78
C LYS A 59 1.10 -2.13 5.38
N MET A 60 1.29 -2.49 4.12
CA MET A 60 0.92 -3.79 3.55
C MET A 60 2.05 -4.83 3.66
N ASP A 61 3.22 -4.43 4.15
CA ASP A 61 4.42 -5.25 4.35
C ASP A 61 4.43 -6.03 5.68
N GLN A 62 3.37 -5.90 6.49
CA GLN A 62 3.21 -6.59 7.77
C GLN A 62 3.00 -8.11 7.64
N ALA A 63 2.73 -8.59 6.42
CA ALA A 63 2.59 -10.00 6.07
C ALA A 63 3.10 -10.21 4.63
N PRO A 64 3.38 -11.47 4.21
CA PRO A 64 3.71 -11.73 2.82
C PRO A 64 2.61 -11.19 1.88
N VAL A 65 3.03 -10.58 0.78
CA VAL A 65 2.12 -9.99 -0.21
C VAL A 65 2.22 -10.78 -1.50
N HIS A 66 1.08 -11.23 -2.01
CA HIS A 66 0.99 -11.77 -3.36
C HIS A 66 0.76 -10.64 -4.37
N ILE A 67 1.68 -10.50 -5.31
CA ILE A 67 1.58 -9.53 -6.42
C ILE A 67 0.76 -10.17 -7.53
N VAL A 68 -0.50 -9.77 -7.67
CA VAL A 68 -1.40 -10.29 -8.71
C VAL A 68 -1.01 -9.73 -10.07
N SER A 69 -0.64 -8.46 -10.14
CA SER A 69 -0.03 -7.86 -11.32
C SER A 69 0.76 -6.61 -10.95
N ALA A 70 1.79 -6.30 -11.75
CA ALA A 70 2.54 -5.06 -11.66
C ALA A 70 2.91 -4.58 -13.07
N ARG A 71 2.53 -3.35 -13.42
CA ARG A 71 2.82 -2.71 -14.70
C ARG A 71 3.55 -1.40 -14.48
N PHE A 72 4.80 -1.33 -14.94
CA PHE A 72 5.65 -0.15 -14.90
C PHE A 72 5.51 0.61 -16.22
N SER A 73 4.78 1.72 -16.22
CA SER A 73 4.40 2.43 -17.46
C SER A 73 5.30 3.62 -17.78
N MET A 74 5.96 4.20 -16.77
CA MET A 74 6.92 5.29 -16.93
C MET A 74 8.07 5.08 -15.94
N PRO A 75 9.32 5.45 -16.31
CA PRO A 75 10.44 5.43 -15.38
C PRO A 75 10.26 6.49 -14.30
N VAL A 76 10.81 6.22 -13.12
CA VAL A 76 10.97 7.20 -12.04
C VAL A 76 12.44 7.59 -11.98
N LEU A 77 12.72 8.88 -12.03
CA LEU A 77 14.04 9.45 -12.18
C LEU A 77 14.58 9.99 -10.83
N PRO A 78 15.90 10.25 -10.73
CA PRO A 78 16.45 10.92 -9.57
C PRO A 78 15.81 12.31 -9.39
N GLY A 79 15.39 12.63 -8.16
CA GLY A 79 14.68 13.86 -7.81
C GLY A 79 13.16 13.79 -8.00
N ASP A 80 12.62 12.72 -8.58
CA ASP A 80 11.17 12.59 -8.73
C ASP A 80 10.47 12.49 -7.37
N ARG A 81 9.34 13.20 -7.27
CA ARG A 81 8.38 13.02 -6.19
C ARG A 81 7.26 12.10 -6.67
N VAL A 82 7.07 11.00 -5.96
CA VAL A 82 6.14 9.93 -6.30
C VAL A 82 4.98 9.93 -5.31
N ASP A 83 3.78 10.11 -5.83
CA ASP A 83 2.54 10.01 -5.08
C ASP A 83 1.98 8.59 -5.16
N ILE A 84 1.49 8.09 -4.03
CA ILE A 84 0.98 6.75 -3.83
C ILE A 84 -0.51 6.86 -3.54
N SER A 85 -1.32 6.12 -4.29
CA SER A 85 -2.73 5.95 -4.00
C SER A 85 -3.08 4.47 -3.96
N THR A 86 -4.04 4.13 -3.10
CA THR A 86 -4.58 2.79 -3.00
C THR A 86 -6.09 2.82 -2.98
N LYS A 87 -6.70 1.75 -3.49
CA LYS A 87 -8.13 1.49 -3.35
C LYS A 87 -8.37 -0.01 -3.24
N PRO A 88 -9.43 -0.43 -2.53
CA PRO A 88 -9.90 -1.81 -2.59
C PRO A 88 -10.17 -2.24 -4.05
N ALA A 89 -9.92 -3.51 -4.34
CA ALA A 89 -10.22 -4.17 -5.60
C ALA A 89 -11.01 -5.47 -5.33
N THR A 90 -11.27 -6.25 -6.38
CA THR A 90 -12.02 -7.51 -6.25
C THR A 90 -11.22 -8.57 -5.49
N ASN A 91 -11.92 -9.50 -4.83
CA ASN A 91 -11.32 -10.69 -4.19
C ASN A 91 -10.29 -10.40 -3.08
N GLY A 92 -10.52 -9.36 -2.27
CA GLY A 92 -9.62 -8.98 -1.17
C GLY A 92 -8.28 -8.38 -1.64
N GLU A 93 -8.20 -7.95 -2.90
CA GLU A 93 -7.04 -7.28 -3.44
C GLU A 93 -7.08 -5.77 -3.18
N SER A 94 -5.92 -5.13 -3.23
CA SER A 94 -5.76 -3.69 -3.29
C SER A 94 -5.14 -3.30 -4.61
N ALA A 95 -5.71 -2.30 -5.28
CA ALA A 95 -5.09 -1.65 -6.43
C ALA A 95 -4.21 -0.51 -5.92
N ILE A 96 -2.95 -0.47 -6.37
CA ILE A 96 -1.96 0.55 -6.05
C ILE A 96 -1.62 1.30 -7.34
N ILE A 97 -1.59 2.63 -7.26
CA ILE A 97 -1.14 3.48 -8.36
C ILE A 97 -0.07 4.42 -7.83
N LEU A 98 1.09 4.42 -8.51
CA LEU A 98 2.14 5.41 -8.31
C LEU A 98 2.17 6.40 -9.47
N SER A 99 2.30 7.68 -9.15
CA SER A 99 2.40 8.75 -10.15
C SER A 99 3.52 9.73 -9.85
N THR A 100 4.20 10.19 -10.89
CA THR A 100 5.10 11.35 -10.86
C THR A 100 4.40 12.49 -11.59
N GLY A 101 3.93 13.49 -10.84
CA GLY A 101 3.04 14.52 -11.39
C GLY A 101 1.77 13.89 -11.98
N SER A 102 1.47 14.17 -13.26
CA SER A 102 0.30 13.61 -13.96
C SER A 102 0.54 12.24 -14.61
N ARG A 103 1.78 11.72 -14.56
CA ARG A 103 2.16 10.48 -15.25
C ARG A 103 2.08 9.30 -14.30
N VAL A 104 1.51 8.19 -14.76
CA VAL A 104 1.47 6.95 -13.98
C VAL A 104 2.75 6.15 -14.21
N SER A 105 3.48 5.90 -13.13
CA SER A 105 4.74 5.16 -13.13
C SER A 105 4.51 3.67 -12.86
N LEU A 106 3.62 3.33 -11.91
CA LEU A 106 3.25 1.95 -11.57
C LEU A 106 1.74 1.83 -11.42
N LYS A 107 1.17 0.74 -11.96
CA LYS A 107 -0.12 0.19 -11.53
C LYS A 107 0.10 -1.24 -11.04
N ALA A 108 -0.31 -1.54 -9.82
CA ALA A 108 -0.20 -2.88 -9.25
C ALA A 108 -1.53 -3.33 -8.65
N ARG A 109 -1.73 -4.64 -8.61
CA ARG A 109 -2.76 -5.30 -7.80
C ARG A 109 -2.06 -6.26 -6.87
N VAL A 110 -2.36 -6.15 -5.58
CA VAL A 110 -1.73 -6.94 -4.53
C VAL A 110 -2.76 -7.55 -3.61
N ARG A 111 -2.42 -8.66 -2.97
CA ARG A 111 -3.23 -9.31 -1.95
C ARG A 111 -2.36 -9.62 -0.75
N ALA A 112 -2.76 -9.17 0.44
CA ALA A 112 -2.11 -9.60 1.67
C ALA A 112 -2.39 -11.10 1.87
N MET A 113 -1.34 -11.87 2.11
CA MET A 113 -1.45 -13.27 2.49
C MET A 113 -1.63 -13.32 3.99
N HIS A 114 -2.83 -13.64 4.45
CA HIS A 114 -3.00 -14.02 5.85
C HIS A 114 -2.35 -15.40 6.02
N PRO A 115 -1.56 -15.61 7.10
CA PRO A 115 -1.09 -16.96 7.40
C PRO A 115 -2.30 -17.89 7.48
N PRO A 116 -2.20 -19.13 6.93
CA PRO A 116 -3.28 -20.09 7.11
C PRO A 116 -3.53 -20.22 8.62
N THR A 117 -4.78 -20.00 9.04
CA THR A 117 -5.19 -20.35 10.40
C THR A 117 -4.79 -21.82 10.61
N PRO A 118 -3.99 -22.17 11.62
CA PRO A 118 -3.71 -23.57 11.91
C PRO A 118 -5.05 -24.29 12.00
N GLN A 119 -5.28 -25.27 11.13
CA GLN A 119 -6.43 -26.14 11.31
C GLN A 119 -6.16 -26.89 12.61
N GLU A 120 -6.93 -26.61 13.66
CA GLU A 120 -6.89 -27.42 14.87
C GLU A 120 -7.10 -28.87 14.46
N GLY A 121 -6.07 -29.68 14.70
CA GLY A 121 -6.05 -31.09 14.35
C GLY A 121 -7.29 -31.76 14.92
N ILE A 122 -8.11 -32.26 14.01
CA ILE A 122 -9.22 -33.15 14.29
C ILE A 122 -8.64 -34.31 15.11
N GLY A 123 -9.18 -34.49 16.31
CA GLY A 123 -8.63 -35.34 17.35
C GLY A 123 -8.29 -36.75 16.88
N HIS A 124 -7.20 -37.28 17.43
CA HIS A 124 -6.90 -38.69 17.48
C HIS A 124 -8.14 -39.48 17.96
N VAL A 125 -8.54 -40.46 17.16
CA VAL A 125 -9.23 -41.67 17.62
C VAL A 125 -8.52 -42.89 17.06
#